data_AF-A0A7J7IEN8-F1
#
_entry.id   AF-A0A7J7IEN8-F1
#
_cell.length_a   1.000
_cell.length_b   1.000
_cell.length_c   1.000
_cell.angle_alpha   90.00
_cell.angle_beta   90.00
_cell.angle_gamma   90.00
#
_symmetry.space_group_name_H-M   'P 1'
#
loop_
_entity.id
_entity.type
_entity.pdbx_description
1 polymer ?
#
loop_
_entity_poly.entity_id
_entity_poly.type
_entity_poly.pdbx_seq_one_letter_code
_entity_poly.pdbx_strand_id
1 'polypeptide(L)'
;MLLRGFPNPGAFNSDGKRRIIEELVQFPTDFEFKIVGLRQGDFTADVAGLVAGALQRAENLDVRNTSSMDERVRVTKVRDRGKYRSVTIVAFCETGAQVYSVYEALERDPRVLFKF
;
A
#
# COMPACT_ATOMS: atom_id res chain seq x y z
N MET A 1 -24.14 -3.29 -5.33
CA MET A 1 -23.81 -1.96 -4.79
C MET A 1 -22.31 -1.75 -4.95
N LEU A 2 -21.92 -1.10 -6.06
CA LEU A 2 -20.52 -0.88 -6.46
C LEU A 2 -20.02 0.42 -5.82
N LEU A 3 -19.21 0.31 -4.77
CA LEU A 3 -18.29 1.39 -4.37
C LEU A 3 -16.87 0.85 -4.54
N ARG A 4 -16.50 0.58 -5.81
CA ARG A 4 -15.10 0.50 -6.23
C ARG A 4 -14.50 1.88 -6.00
N GLY A 5 -13.28 1.90 -5.46
CA GLY A 5 -12.58 3.09 -4.95
C GLY A 5 -12.79 4.35 -5.79
N PHE A 6 -12.94 5.47 -5.10
CA PHE A 6 -12.98 6.78 -5.73
C PHE A 6 -11.82 6.90 -6.72
N PRO A 7 -12.05 7.23 -8.00
CA PRO A 7 -10.95 7.58 -8.89
C PRO A 7 -10.26 8.79 -8.28
N ASN A 8 -8.98 8.64 -7.92
CA ASN A 8 -8.16 9.78 -7.50
C ASN A 8 -8.07 10.71 -8.72
N PRO A 9 -8.66 11.92 -8.69
CA PRO A 9 -8.71 12.81 -9.86
C PRO A 9 -7.32 13.29 -10.30
N GLY A 10 -6.27 13.07 -9.48
CA GLY A 10 -4.87 13.31 -9.86
C GLY A 10 -4.16 12.14 -10.56
N ALA A 11 -4.81 10.99 -10.75
CA ALA A 11 -4.20 9.79 -11.33
C ALA A 11 -4.21 9.75 -12.88
N PHE A 12 -4.86 10.73 -13.53
CA PHE A 12 -5.01 10.79 -14.97
C PHE A 12 -4.38 12.08 -15.52
N ASN A 13 -3.64 11.97 -16.62
CA ASN A 13 -3.23 13.12 -17.43
C ASN A 13 -4.44 13.75 -18.12
N SER A 14 -4.27 14.98 -18.62
CA SER A 14 -5.25 15.71 -19.45
C SER A 14 -5.78 14.87 -20.61
N ASP A 15 -4.97 13.91 -21.09
CA ASP A 15 -5.26 12.98 -22.18
C ASP A 15 -5.96 11.68 -21.75
N GLY A 16 -6.41 11.56 -20.49
CA GLY A 16 -7.11 10.38 -19.97
C GLY A 16 -6.22 9.14 -19.75
N LYS A 17 -4.91 9.25 -19.94
CA LYS A 17 -3.93 8.18 -19.65
C LYS A 17 -3.57 8.18 -18.18
N ARG A 18 -3.46 6.98 -17.57
CA ARG A 18 -2.95 6.82 -16.20
C ARG A 18 -1.52 7.39 -16.14
N ARG A 19 -1.27 8.27 -15.18
CA ARG A 19 0.09 8.72 -14.90
C ARG A 19 0.90 7.53 -14.41
N ILE A 20 1.99 7.22 -15.10
CA ILE A 20 2.93 6.20 -14.64
C ILE A 20 3.62 6.81 -13.42
N ILE A 21 3.58 6.13 -12.28
CA ILE A 21 4.12 6.67 -11.03
C ILE A 21 5.61 7.05 -11.16
N GLU A 22 6.32 6.38 -12.07
CA GLU A 22 7.72 6.66 -12.42
C GLU A 22 7.94 8.04 -13.05
N GLU A 23 6.92 8.64 -13.67
CA GLU A 23 6.98 10.02 -14.18
C GLU A 23 6.73 11.06 -13.09
N LEU A 24 6.13 10.65 -11.97
CA LEU A 24 5.71 11.54 -10.87
C LEU A 24 6.66 11.52 -9.69
N VAL A 25 7.40 10.43 -9.52
CA VAL A 25 8.21 10.14 -8.34
C VAL A 25 9.58 9.66 -8.77
N GLN A 26 10.63 10.22 -8.18
CA GLN A 26 11.98 9.72 -8.36
C GLN A 26 12.22 8.56 -7.40
N PHE A 27 12.65 7.42 -7.94
CA PHE A 27 13.02 6.24 -7.18
C PHE A 27 14.56 6.08 -7.13
N PRO A 28 15.14 5.50 -6.06
CA PRO A 28 14.46 4.93 -4.90
C PRO A 28 13.95 6.00 -3.92
N THR A 29 12.85 5.73 -3.22
CA THR A 29 12.26 6.68 -2.27
C THR A 29 11.44 6.01 -1.19
N ASP A 30 11.27 6.71 -0.07
CA ASP A 30 10.30 6.36 0.95
C ASP A 30 8.91 6.77 0.49
N PHE A 31 8.07 5.78 0.17
CA PHE A 31 6.70 6.00 -0.25
C PHE A 31 5.75 5.84 0.93
N GLU A 32 4.88 6.85 1.15
CA GLU A 32 3.85 6.79 2.19
C GLU A 32 2.56 6.21 1.63
N PHE A 33 2.08 5.13 2.24
CA PHE A 33 0.80 4.51 1.97
C PHE A 33 -0.16 4.80 3.11
N LYS A 34 -1.30 5.39 2.78
CA LYS A 34 -2.38 5.61 3.74
C LYS A 34 -3.53 4.66 3.49
N ILE A 35 -3.83 3.86 4.49
CA ILE A 35 -4.77 2.76 4.40
C ILE A 35 -5.88 2.99 5.43
N VAL A 36 -7.12 2.81 5.02
CA VAL A 36 -8.28 2.88 5.90
C VAL A 36 -9.12 1.63 5.71
N GLY A 37 -9.42 0.93 6.80
CA GLY A 37 -10.20 -0.29 6.76
C GLY A 37 -11.04 -0.52 8.01
N LEU A 38 -11.71 -1.67 8.04
CA LEU A 38 -12.48 -2.14 9.19
C LEU A 38 -11.52 -2.63 10.29
N ARG A 39 -11.75 -2.17 11.52
CA ARG A 39 -10.97 -2.58 12.70
C ARG A 39 -11.41 -3.97 13.17
N GLN A 40 -11.01 -4.99 12.42
CA GLN A 40 -11.28 -6.41 12.70
C GLN A 40 -9.98 -7.19 12.76
N GLY A 41 -9.81 -8.01 13.80
CA GLY A 41 -8.55 -8.70 14.07
C GLY A 41 -7.39 -7.72 14.31
N ASP A 42 -6.18 -8.16 14.00
CA ASP A 42 -4.99 -7.30 14.03
C ASP A 42 -4.76 -6.61 12.67
N PHE A 43 -5.73 -5.77 12.28
CA PHE A 43 -5.70 -5.08 10.99
C PHE A 43 -4.37 -4.38 10.71
N THR A 44 -3.75 -3.76 11.73
CA THR A 44 -2.48 -3.02 11.56
C THR A 44 -1.33 -3.93 11.18
N ALA A 45 -1.14 -5.03 11.91
CA ALA A 45 -0.08 -5.99 11.62
C ALA A 45 -0.33 -6.68 10.27
N ASP A 46 -1.58 -7.02 9.99
CA ASP A 46 -1.97 -7.67 8.74
C ASP A 46 -1.66 -6.80 7.52
N VAL A 47 -2.07 -5.52 7.51
CA VAL A 47 -1.75 -4.65 6.37
C VAL A 47 -0.26 -4.33 6.25
N ALA A 48 0.47 -4.22 7.37
CA ALA A 48 1.93 -4.09 7.31
C ALA A 48 2.60 -5.34 6.69
N GLY A 49 2.13 -6.53 7.05
CA GLY A 49 2.56 -7.80 6.44
C GLY A 49 2.21 -7.89 4.95
N LEU A 50 1.04 -7.39 4.54
CA LEU A 50 0.67 -7.33 3.12
C LEU A 50 1.59 -6.40 2.32
N VAL A 51 1.94 -5.24 2.87
CA VAL A 51 2.89 -4.30 2.25
C VAL A 51 4.26 -4.96 2.10
N ALA A 52 4.82 -5.51 3.18
CA ALA A 52 6.12 -6.17 3.15
C ALA A 52 6.16 -7.34 2.15
N GLY A 53 5.15 -8.22 2.20
CA GLY A 53 5.06 -9.35 1.27
C GLY A 53 4.84 -8.93 -0.19
N ALA A 54 4.24 -7.76 -0.45
CA ALA A 54 4.10 -7.23 -1.80
C ALA A 54 5.41 -6.71 -2.37
N LEU A 55 6.24 -6.07 -1.54
CA LEU A 55 7.58 -5.61 -1.93
C LEU A 55 8.49 -6.80 -2.26
N GLN A 56 8.53 -7.81 -1.39
CA GLN A 56 9.32 -9.02 -1.61
C GLN A 56 8.94 -9.75 -2.92
N ARG A 57 7.63 -9.89 -3.19
CA ARG A 57 7.15 -10.48 -4.45
C ARG A 57 7.55 -9.67 -5.67
N ALA A 58 7.50 -8.34 -5.59
CA ALA A 58 7.89 -7.47 -6.71
C ALA A 58 9.39 -7.58 -7.03
N GLU A 59 10.22 -7.90 -6.03
CA GLU A 59 11.67 -8.12 -6.19
C GLU A 59 12.02 -9.57 -6.58
N ASN A 60 11.03 -10.47 -6.75
CA ASN A 60 11.25 -11.92 -6.90
C ASN A 60 12.14 -12.51 -5.79
N LEU A 61 12.11 -11.93 -4.59
CA LEU A 61 12.85 -12.46 -3.45
C LEU A 61 12.15 -13.71 -2.92
N ASP A 62 12.94 -14.75 -2.65
CA ASP A 62 12.45 -16.01 -2.10
C ASP A 62 11.86 -15.80 -0.70
N VAL A 63 10.53 -15.84 -0.61
CA VAL A 63 9.72 -15.55 0.59
C VAL A 63 10.03 -16.51 1.77
N ARG A 64 10.84 -17.54 1.55
CA ARG A 64 11.18 -18.57 2.55
C ARG A 64 12.21 -18.14 3.60
N ASN A 65 12.93 -17.03 3.41
CA ASN A 65 14.04 -16.63 4.28
C ASN A 65 13.89 -15.29 5.02
N THR A 66 12.79 -14.56 4.85
CA THR A 66 12.67 -13.21 5.43
C THR A 66 11.76 -13.22 6.65
N SER A 67 12.28 -13.71 7.76
CA SER A 67 11.60 -13.78 9.08
C SER A 67 11.64 -12.45 9.86
N SER A 68 12.07 -11.37 9.23
CA SER A 68 12.13 -10.04 9.84
C SER A 68 11.17 -9.14 9.08
N MET A 69 10.33 -8.39 9.81
CA MET A 69 9.71 -7.20 9.24
C MET A 69 10.83 -6.45 8.50
N ASP A 70 10.74 -6.43 7.18
CA ASP A 70 11.69 -5.74 6.32
C ASP A 70 11.91 -4.36 6.93
N GLU A 71 13.15 -3.99 7.29
CA GLU A 71 13.46 -2.65 7.85
C GLU A 71 12.98 -1.53 6.90
N ARG A 72 12.69 -1.91 5.66
CA ARG A 72 12.06 -1.15 4.60
C ARG A 72 10.60 -0.78 4.85
N VAL A 73 9.87 -1.38 5.80
CA VAL A 73 8.44 -1.11 6.05
C VAL A 73 8.23 -0.65 7.49
N ARG A 74 7.72 0.56 7.67
CA ARG A 74 7.45 1.14 8.99
C ARG A 74 6.03 1.66 9.10
N VAL A 75 5.31 1.20 10.12
CA VAL A 75 4.05 1.83 10.53
C VAL A 75 4.35 3.13 11.26
N THR A 76 3.92 4.27 10.72
CA THR A 76 4.21 5.60 11.29
C THR A 76 3.05 6.19 12.06
N LYS A 77 1.82 5.84 11.71
CA LYS A 77 0.62 6.39 12.35
C LYS A 77 -0.51 5.37 12.38
N VAL A 78 -1.19 5.30 13.52
CA VAL A 78 -2.42 4.53 13.67
C VAL A 78 -3.48 5.42 14.31
N ARG A 79 -4.68 5.45 13.73
CA ARG A 79 -5.82 6.20 14.28
C ARG A 79 -7.10 5.39 14.17
N ASP A 80 -7.81 5.31 15.29
CA ASP A 80 -9.12 4.65 15.35
C ASP A 80 -10.25 5.68 15.27
N ARG A 81 -11.32 5.31 14.57
CA ARG A 81 -12.58 6.07 14.55
C ARG A 81 -13.77 5.09 14.46
N GLY A 82 -14.31 4.74 15.62
CA GLY A 82 -15.39 3.76 15.73
C GLY A 82 -14.96 2.39 15.20
N LYS A 83 -15.70 1.85 14.23
CA LYS A 83 -15.38 0.56 13.59
C LYS A 83 -14.26 0.62 12.54
N TYR A 84 -13.69 1.80 12.29
CA TYR A 84 -12.66 2.01 11.28
C TYR A 84 -11.29 2.27 11.92
N ARG A 85 -10.24 1.81 11.23
CA ARG A 85 -8.85 2.09 11.56
C ARG A 85 -8.13 2.67 10.34
N SER A 86 -7.40 3.76 10.55
CA SER A 86 -6.46 4.33 9.59
C SER A 86 -5.05 3.98 9.99
N VAL A 87 -4.27 3.47 9.05
CA VAL A 87 -2.86 3.13 9.21
C VAL A 87 -2.07 3.88 8.14
N THR A 88 -1.00 4.56 8.55
CA THR A 88 -0.01 5.12 7.65
C THR A 88 1.24 4.25 7.73
N ILE A 89 1.67 3.76 6.57
CA ILE A 89 2.85 2.89 6.41
C ILE A 89 3.80 3.60 5.46
N VAL A 90 5.04 3.80 5.89
CA VAL A 90 6.12 4.27 5.01
C VAL A 90 6.89 3.05 4.58
N ALA A 91 7.11 2.89 3.28
CA ALA A 91 7.93 1.83 2.75
C ALA A 91 8.96 2.31 1.73
N PHE A 92 10.20 1.83 1.84
CA PHE A 92 11.25 2.10 0.88
C PHE A 92 10.97 1.33 -0.42
N CYS A 93 10.74 2.07 -1.50
CA CYS A 93 10.45 1.55 -2.83
C CYS A 93 11.58 1.93 -3.78
N GLU A 94 12.13 0.95 -4.49
CA GLU A 94 13.15 1.11 -5.52
C GLU A 94 12.56 1.32 -6.92
N THR A 95 11.30 0.91 -7.13
CA THR A 95 10.63 1.02 -8.44
C THR A 95 9.15 1.36 -8.31
N GLY A 96 8.56 1.91 -9.39
CA GLY A 96 7.11 2.13 -9.46
C GLY A 96 6.30 0.83 -9.41
N ALA A 97 6.84 -0.26 -9.93
CA ALA A 97 6.21 -1.58 -9.91
C ALA A 97 5.95 -2.09 -8.48
N GLN A 98 6.87 -1.81 -7.55
CA GLN A 98 6.69 -2.14 -6.13
C GLN A 98 5.49 -1.42 -5.51
N VAL A 99 5.33 -0.13 -5.81
CA VAL A 99 4.19 0.67 -5.34
C VAL A 99 2.87 0.09 -5.85
N TYR A 100 2.80 -0.27 -7.13
CA TYR A 100 1.60 -0.91 -7.69
C TYR A 100 1.34 -2.30 -7.09
N SER A 101 2.37 -3.11 -6.87
CA SER A 101 2.26 -4.41 -6.19
C SER A 101 1.63 -4.27 -4.80
N VAL A 102 2.04 -3.25 -4.04
CA VAL A 102 1.44 -2.92 -2.73
C VAL A 102 -0.05 -2.57 -2.89
N TYR A 103 -0.40 -1.69 -3.84
CA TYR A 103 -1.80 -1.34 -4.07
C TYR A 103 -2.67 -2.53 -4.47
N GLU A 104 -2.16 -3.44 -5.29
CA GLU A 104 -2.85 -4.67 -5.66
C GLU A 104 -3.02 -5.63 -4.49
N ALA A 105 -1.99 -5.80 -3.65
CA ALA A 105 -2.06 -6.64 -2.46
C ALA A 105 -3.12 -6.12 -1.47
N LEU A 106 -3.15 -4.80 -1.25
CA LEU A 106 -4.15 -4.15 -0.39
C LEU A 106 -5.57 -4.26 -0.94
N GLU A 107 -5.76 -4.37 -2.26
CA GLU A 107 -7.10 -4.57 -2.85
C GLU A 107 -7.72 -5.92 -2.51
N ARG A 108 -6.88 -6.92 -2.23
CA ARG A 108 -7.31 -8.29 -1.98
C ARG A 108 -7.82 -8.49 -0.54
N ASP A 109 -7.49 -7.58 0.38
CA ASP A 109 -8.02 -7.63 1.74
C ASP A 109 -9.41 -6.96 1.78
N PRO A 110 -10.50 -7.72 2.02
CA PRO A 110 -11.86 -7.19 2.02
C PRO A 110 -12.14 -6.19 3.14
N ARG A 111 -11.25 -6.07 4.14
CA ARG A 111 -11.37 -5.09 5.22
C ARG A 111 -10.86 -3.71 4.79
N VAL A 112 -10.01 -3.62 3.76
CA VAL A 112 -9.47 -2.36 3.24
C VAL A 112 -10.56 -1.65 2.43
N LEU A 113 -10.91 -0.44 2.83
CA LEU A 113 -11.95 0.36 2.18
C LEU A 113 -11.35 1.48 1.32
N PHE A 114 -10.22 2.05 1.77
CA PHE A 114 -9.53 3.12 1.05
C PHE A 114 -8.01 2.94 1.15
N LYS A 115 -7.31 3.29 0.07
CA LYS A 115 -5.85 3.31 -0.07
C LYS A 115 -5.44 4.47 -0.97
N PHE A 116 -4.42 5.23 -0.59
CA PHE A 116 -3.89 6.35 -1.36
C PHE A 116 -2.52 6.79 -0.85
#